data_AF-A0A0M2VEQ9-F1
#
_entry.id   AF-A0A0M2VEQ9-F1
#
_cell.length_a   1.000
_cell.length_b   1.000
_cell.length_c   1.000
_cell.angle_alpha   90.00
_cell.angle_beta   90.00
_cell.angle_gamma   90.00
#
_symmetry.space_group_name_H-M   'P 1'
#
loop_
_entity.id
_entity.type
_entity.pdbx_description
1 polymer ?
#
loop_
_entity_poly.entity_id
_entity_poly.type
_entity_poly.pdbx_seq_one_letter_code
_entity_poly.pdbx_strand_id
1 'polypeptide(L)' 'MSQSEETKVEVNIDHDLIRAAETELEKQPKTVDEMIEKWIYLGRAAANQLTEYEQLLLMSGSAKVTVIPYD' A
#
# COMPACT_ATOMS: atom_id res chain seq x y z
N MET A 1 -35.42 33.59 -7.90
CA MET A 1 -34.17 33.18 -7.23
C MET A 1 -34.35 31.73 -6.85
N SER A 2 -33.69 30.81 -7.56
CA SER A 2 -33.82 29.37 -7.28
C SER A 2 -32.76 29.02 -6.25
N GLN A 3 -33.19 28.74 -5.03
CA GLN A 3 -32.33 28.30 -3.94
C GLN A 3 -32.02 26.83 -4.21
N SER A 4 -30.77 26.52 -4.58
CA SER A 4 -30.33 25.14 -4.73
C SER A 4 -30.34 24.49 -3.36
N GLU A 5 -31.30 23.61 -3.10
CA GLU A 5 -31.30 22.78 -1.90
C GLU A 5 -30.09 21.85 -1.97
N GLU A 6 -29.11 22.04 -1.09
CA GLU A 6 -27.99 21.11 -0.95
C GLU A 6 -28.51 19.77 -0.43
N THR A 7 -28.67 18.80 -1.31
CA THR A 7 -29.04 17.43 -0.93
C THR A 7 -27.88 16.81 -0.14
N LYS A 8 -28.00 16.76 1.19
CA LYS A 8 -27.07 16.01 2.03
C LYS A 8 -27.40 14.53 1.97
N VAL A 9 -26.45 13.73 1.50
CA VAL A 9 -26.52 12.26 1.53
C VAL A 9 -25.63 11.78 2.66
N GLU A 10 -26.21 11.15 3.67
CA GLU A 10 -25.47 10.50 4.75
C GLU A 10 -25.07 9.08 4.32
N VAL A 11 -23.77 8.82 4.28
CA VAL A 11 -23.21 7.49 4.01
C VAL A 11 -22.71 6.91 5.32
N ASN A 12 -23.37 5.87 5.81
CA ASN A 12 -22.93 5.14 7.00
C ASN A 12 -21.84 4.16 6.59
N ILE A 13 -20.61 4.44 7.02
CA ILE A 13 -19.46 3.56 6.86
C ILE A 13 -19.34 2.72 8.14
N ASP A 14 -19.21 1.41 7.98
CA ASP A 14 -19.02 0.48 9.10
C ASP A 14 -17.77 0.87 9.92
N HIS A 15 -17.93 0.94 11.24
CA HIS A 15 -16.82 1.23 12.16
C HIS A 15 -15.71 0.18 12.10
N ASP A 16 -16.04 -1.09 11.82
CA ASP A 16 -15.03 -2.14 11.67
C ASP A 16 -14.19 -1.93 10.41
N LEU A 17 -14.79 -1.40 9.34
CA LEU A 17 -14.08 -1.03 8.12
C LEU A 17 -13.11 0.14 8.37
N ILE A 18 -13.54 1.14 9.14
CA ILE A 18 -12.69 2.27 9.53
C ILE A 18 -11.49 1.78 10.35
N ARG A 19 -11.74 0.94 11.36
CA ARG A 19 -10.68 0.39 12.22
C ARG A 19 -9.68 -0.47 11.44
N ALA A 20 -10.16 -1.26 10.49
CA ALA A 20 -9.29 -2.06 9.62
C ALA A 20 -8.40 -1.17 8.75
N ALA A 21 -8.95 -0.08 8.19
CA ALA A 21 -8.18 0.89 7.41
C ALA A 21 -7.13 1.63 8.26
N GLU A 22 -7.48 2.04 9.47
CA GLU A 22 -6.54 2.67 10.41
C GLU A 22 -5.39 1.72 10.78
N THR A 23 -5.71 0.47 11.07
CA THR A 23 -4.71 -0.57 11.38
C THR A 23 -3.77 -0.83 10.20
N GLU A 24 -4.28 -0.79 8.97
CA GLU A 24 -3.45 -0.96 7.78
C GLU A 24 -2.57 0.26 7.52
N LEU A 25 -3.08 1.47 7.77
CA LEU A 25 -2.31 2.72 7.68
C LEU A 25 -1.14 2.74 8.67
N GLU A 26 -1.30 2.17 9.86
CA GLU A 26 -0.22 2.08 10.85
C GLU A 26 0.97 1.23 10.38
N LYS A 27 0.76 0.29 9.45
CA LYS A 27 1.82 -0.55 8.86
C LYS A 27 2.58 0.15 7.73
N GLN A 28 2.10 1.30 7.28
CA GLN A 28 2.75 2.06 6.22
C GLN A 28 3.85 2.97 6.79
N PRO A 29 4.92 3.22 6.03
CA PRO A 29 5.93 4.20 6.41
C PRO A 29 5.29 5.58 6.60
N LYS A 30 5.54 6.21 7.74
CA LYS A 30 5.05 7.55 8.11
C LYS A 30 6.04 8.64 7.70
N THR A 31 7.31 8.28 7.46
CA THR A 31 8.36 9.21 7.03
C THR A 31 9.02 8.77 5.73
N VAL A 32 9.73 9.71 5.09
CA VAL A 32 10.53 9.43 3.89
C VAL A 32 11.65 8.44 4.19
N ASP A 33 12.29 8.55 5.35
CA ASP A 33 13.37 7.65 5.76
C ASP A 33 12.86 6.22 5.96
N GLU A 34 11.73 6.04 6.67
CA GLU A 34 11.08 4.73 6.83
C GLU A 34 10.68 4.13 5.47
N MET A 35 10.26 4.97 4.52
CA MET A 35 9.95 4.52 3.16
C MET A 35 11.23 4.00 2.50
N ILE A 36 12.33 4.77 2.51
CA ILE A 36 13.61 4.38 1.92
C ILE A 36 14.11 3.06 2.54
N GLU A 37 14.05 2.91 3.86
CA GLU A 37 14.44 1.68 4.56
C GLU A 37 13.63 0.47 4.07
N LYS A 38 12.30 0.63 3.92
CA LYS A 38 11.43 -0.41 3.37
C LYS A 38 11.81 -0.79 1.94
N TRP A 39 12.12 0.19 1.09
CA TRP A 39 12.59 -0.06 -0.29
C TRP A 39 13.95 -0.78 -0.32
N ILE A 40 14.88 -0.40 0.55
CA ILE A 40 16.18 -1.08 0.67
C ILE A 40 15.99 -2.54 1.08
N TYR A 41 15.12 -2.80 2.07
CA TYR A 41 14.81 -4.15 2.50
C TYR A 41 14.21 -5.00 1.37
N LEU A 42 13.22 -4.46 0.66
CA LEU A 42 12.60 -5.13 -0.49
C LEU A 42 13.60 -5.39 -1.62
N GLY A 43 14.46 -4.42 -1.92
CA GLY A 43 15.50 -4.56 -2.93
C GLY A 43 16.50 -5.67 -2.59
N ARG A 44 16.91 -5.78 -1.31
CA ARG A 44 17.77 -6.87 -0.84
C ARG A 44 17.07 -8.23 -0.93
N ALA A 45 15.80 -8.30 -0.53
CA ALA A 45 15.04 -9.54 -0.64
C ALA A 45 14.90 -9.99 -2.11
N ALA A 46 14.57 -9.06 -3.01
CA ALA A 46 14.47 -9.33 -4.44
C ALA A 46 15.81 -9.82 -5.00
N ALA A 47 16.92 -9.16 -4.68
CA ALA A 47 18.25 -9.58 -5.14
C ALA A 47 18.65 -10.98 -4.65
N ASN A 48 18.23 -11.36 -3.44
CA ASN A 48 18.58 -12.65 -2.84
C ASN A 48 17.66 -13.81 -3.28
N GLN A 49 16.40 -13.53 -3.63
CA GLN A 49 15.38 -14.56 -3.86
C GLN A 49 15.00 -14.73 -5.33
N LEU A 50 15.18 -13.69 -6.16
CA LEU A 50 14.79 -13.73 -7.56
C LEU A 50 15.98 -14.12 -8.45
N THR A 51 15.69 -14.91 -9.47
CA THR A 51 16.59 -15.15 -10.60
C THR A 51 16.82 -13.89 -11.43
N GLU A 52 17.87 -13.85 -12.25
CA GLU A 52 18.16 -12.71 -13.13
C GLU A 52 16.98 -12.34 -14.04
N TYR A 53 16.27 -13.34 -14.56
CA TYR A 53 15.09 -13.12 -15.40
C TYR A 53 13.93 -12.48 -14.62
N GLU A 54 13.66 -12.94 -13.40
CA GLU A 54 12.63 -12.38 -12.54
C GLU A 54 12.98 -10.96 -12.08
N GLN A 55 14.27 -10.68 -11.82
CA GLN A 55 14.75 -9.32 -11.54
C GLN A 55 14.52 -8.39 -12.74
N LEU A 56 14.78 -8.85 -13.98
CA LEU A 56 14.48 -8.11 -15.20
C LEU A 56 12.98 -7.82 -15.36
N LEU A 57 12.12 -8.80 -15.09
CA LEU A 57 10.67 -8.60 -15.11
C LEU A 57 10.22 -7.59 -14.06
N LEU A 58 10.80 -7.63 -12.86
CA LEU A 58 10.52 -6.66 -11.80
C LEU A 58 10.98 -5.25 -12.18
N MET A 59 12.21 -5.10 -12.67
CA MET A 59 12.79 -3.80 -13.06
C MET A 59 12.09 -3.17 -14.26
N SER A 60 11.56 -4.00 -15.18
CA SER A 60 10.78 -3.52 -16.34
C SER A 60 9.33 -3.14 -15.99
N GLY A 61 8.88 -3.37 -14.75
CA GLY A 61 7.49 -3.19 -14.34
C GLY A 61 6.54 -4.27 -14.86
N SER A 62 7.07 -5.34 -15.46
CA SER A 62 6.30 -6.47 -15.98
C SER A 62 5.89 -7.47 -14.88
N ALA A 63 6.47 -7.35 -13.69
CA ALA A 63 6.13 -8.14 -12.51
C ALA A 63 5.95 -7.23 -11.28
N LYS A 64 5.19 -7.72 -10.29
CA LYS A 64 4.98 -7.06 -8.99
C LYS A 64 5.54 -7.94 -7.88
N VAL A 65 6.15 -7.33 -6.87
CA VAL A 65 6.54 -8.02 -5.63
C VAL A 65 5.41 -7.86 -4.62
N THR A 66 5.04 -8.96 -3.96
CA THR A 66 4.14 -8.98 -2.82
C THR A 66 4.88 -9.59 -1.64
N VAL A 67 4.88 -8.90 -0.51
CA VAL A 67 5.43 -9.43 0.74
C VAL A 67 4.37 -10.32 1.36
N ILE A 68 4.70 -11.60 1.56
CA ILE A 68 3.86 -12.54 2.31
C ILE A 68 4.43 -12.61 3.73
N PRO A 69 3.77 -12.04 4.74
CA PRO A 69 4.18 -12.23 6.12
C PRO A 69 4.04 -13.72 6.50
N TYR A 70 4.97 -14.25 7.28
CA TYR A 70 4.82 -15.56 7.91
C TYR A 70 3.92 -15.41 9.14
N ASP A 71 2.95 -16.32 9.28
CA ASP A 71 2.08 -16.44 10.46
C ASP A 71 2.85 -16.85 11.73
#